data_AF-A0A2S4W3K4-F1
#
_entry.id   AF-A0A2S4W3K4-F1
#
_cell.length_a   1.000
_cell.length_b   1.000
_cell.length_c   1.000
_cell.angle_alpha   90.00
_cell.angle_beta   90.00
_cell.angle_gamma   90.00
#
_symmetry.space_group_name_H-M   'P 1'
#
loop_
_entity.id
_entity.type
_entity.pdbx_description
1 polymer ?
#
loop_
_entity_poly.entity_id
_entity_poly.type
_entity_poly.pdbx_seq_one_letter_code
_entity_poly.pdbx_strand_id
1 'polypeptide(L)'
;MEFSVGGFQKNVTPAAFKRLKSDPAYPNREFRNINGRKVAALIEYLNENDVYGWIGLPPPAVLPFRQSSELHPTEKDVWVTQSGVAVTRQEAAEAMRWVGRHTNRLIAKRFPPSRYETVWNRTNYRVSESHQSAENTIRTPSS
;
A
#
# COMPACT_ATOMS: atom_id res chain seq x y z
N MET A 1 11.22 29.61 17.56
CA MET A 1 9.90 29.30 16.97
C MET A 1 9.89 27.79 16.74
N GLU A 2 9.36 27.03 17.70
CA GLU A 2 9.29 25.57 17.60
C GLU A 2 8.14 25.20 16.67
N PHE A 3 8.45 24.59 15.54
CA PHE A 3 7.45 23.91 14.73
C PHE A 3 7.28 22.51 15.30
N SER A 4 6.22 22.30 16.07
CA SER A 4 5.74 20.96 16.38
C SER A 4 5.27 20.33 15.07
N VAL A 5 6.09 19.44 14.50
CA VAL A 5 5.71 18.67 13.31
C VAL A 5 4.72 17.60 13.77
N GLY A 6 3.43 17.96 13.74
CA GLY A 6 2.33 17.05 13.99
C GLY A 6 2.50 15.78 13.15
N GLY A 7 2.76 14.67 13.82
CA GLY A 7 2.71 13.37 13.17
C GLY A 7 1.31 13.11 12.63
N PHE A 8 1.21 12.81 11.33
CA PHE A 8 0.33 11.86 10.65
C PHE A 8 0.01 12.38 9.26
N GLN A 9 0.43 11.67 8.22
CA GLN A 9 -0.40 11.60 7.01
C GLN A 9 -0.68 10.14 6.68
N LYS A 10 -1.81 9.68 7.21
CA LYS A 10 -2.52 8.47 6.77
C LYS A 10 -3.01 8.77 5.34
N ASN A 11 -2.35 8.21 4.33
CA ASN A 11 -2.57 8.56 2.91
C ASN A 11 -3.82 7.89 2.30
N VAL A 12 -4.27 6.77 2.87
CA VAL A 12 -5.47 6.09 2.40
C VAL A 12 -6.67 6.64 3.17
N THR A 13 -7.67 7.12 2.43
CA THR A 13 -8.95 7.63 2.96
C THR A 13 -10.11 6.78 2.43
N PRO A 14 -11.34 6.89 2.98
CA PRO A 14 -12.50 6.19 2.44
C PRO A 14 -12.75 6.42 0.94
N ALA A 15 -12.33 7.58 0.42
CA ALA A 15 -12.45 7.88 -1.00
C ALA A 15 -11.68 6.90 -1.91
N ALA A 16 -10.57 6.32 -1.43
CA ALA A 16 -9.80 5.31 -2.18
C ALA A 16 -10.61 4.02 -2.41
N PHE A 17 -11.60 3.76 -1.57
CA PHE A 17 -12.51 2.63 -1.70
C PHE A 17 -13.68 2.92 -2.64
N LYS A 18 -13.99 4.19 -2.97
CA LYS A 18 -15.08 4.53 -3.89
C LYS A 18 -14.83 3.93 -5.27
N ARG A 19 -15.78 3.14 -5.76
CA ARG A 19 -15.77 2.57 -7.11
C ARG A 19 -16.18 3.61 -8.17
N LEU A 20 -15.40 3.72 -9.24
CA LEU A 20 -15.76 4.49 -10.44
C LEU A 20 -16.57 3.63 -11.44
N LYS A 21 -17.26 4.27 -12.40
CA LYS A 21 -18.07 3.54 -13.40
C LYS A 21 -17.24 2.55 -14.24
N SER A 22 -15.99 2.89 -14.53
CA SER A 22 -15.03 2.08 -15.28
C SER A 22 -14.24 1.09 -14.42
N ASP A 23 -14.49 1.04 -13.12
CA ASP A 23 -13.84 0.09 -12.22
C ASP A 23 -14.51 -1.29 -12.30
N PRO A 24 -13.73 -2.37 -12.08
CA PRO A 24 -14.30 -3.69 -11.87
C PRO A 24 -15.28 -3.70 -10.68
N ALA A 25 -16.02 -4.79 -10.55
CA ALA A 25 -16.81 -5.02 -9.36
C ALA A 25 -15.91 -5.04 -8.11
N TYR A 26 -16.48 -4.69 -6.96
CA TYR A 26 -15.79 -4.83 -5.69
C TYR A 26 -15.35 -6.29 -5.47
N PRO A 27 -14.16 -6.54 -4.90
CA PRO A 27 -13.69 -7.89 -4.61
C PRO A 27 -14.56 -8.57 -3.54
N ASN A 28 -15.11 -7.78 -2.61
CA ASN A 28 -15.96 -8.23 -1.51
C ASN A 28 -17.12 -7.24 -1.30
N ARG A 29 -18.30 -7.74 -0.86
CA ARG A 29 -19.46 -6.93 -0.46
C ARG A 29 -19.12 -5.85 0.58
N GLU A 30 -18.19 -6.12 1.50
CA GLU A 30 -17.82 -5.20 2.57
C GLU A 30 -17.29 -3.85 2.02
N PHE A 31 -16.65 -3.87 0.85
CA PHE A 31 -16.09 -2.67 0.21
C PHE A 31 -17.18 -1.72 -0.31
N ARG A 32 -18.43 -2.19 -0.43
CA ARG A 32 -19.57 -1.34 -0.81
C ARG A 32 -19.92 -0.34 0.28
N ASN A 33 -19.69 -0.71 1.55
CA ASN A 33 -19.94 0.16 2.69
C ASN A 33 -18.66 0.91 3.05
N ILE A 34 -18.36 1.99 2.30
CA ILE A 34 -17.12 2.75 2.44
C ILE A 34 -16.93 3.38 3.84
N ASN A 35 -18.03 3.60 4.57
CA ASN A 35 -18.02 4.11 5.94
C ASN A 35 -18.24 2.99 6.98
N GLY A 36 -18.22 1.73 6.54
CA GLY A 36 -18.40 0.57 7.40
C GLY A 36 -17.16 0.25 8.21
N ARG A 37 -17.37 -0.43 9.35
CA ARG A 37 -16.30 -0.84 10.27
C ARG A 37 -15.18 -1.62 9.57
N LYS A 38 -15.54 -2.48 8.61
CA LYS A 38 -14.55 -3.27 7.88
C LYS A 38 -13.67 -2.41 6.97
N VAL A 39 -14.23 -1.47 6.22
CA VAL A 39 -13.44 -0.55 5.39
C VAL A 39 -12.56 0.36 6.25
N ALA A 40 -13.06 0.83 7.40
CA ALA A 40 -12.24 1.56 8.37
C ALA A 40 -11.02 0.73 8.83
N ALA A 41 -11.22 -0.55 9.15
CA ALA A 41 -10.14 -1.46 9.53
C ALA A 41 -9.11 -1.67 8.41
N LEU A 42 -9.56 -1.82 7.16
CA LEU A 42 -8.68 -1.95 6.01
C LEU A 42 -7.90 -0.67 5.74
N ILE A 43 -8.50 0.50 5.96
CA ILE A 43 -7.83 1.80 5.85
C ILE A 43 -6.76 1.94 6.93
N GLU A 44 -7.05 1.57 8.18
CA GLU A 44 -6.08 1.54 9.27
C GLU A 44 -4.91 0.63 8.91
N TYR A 45 -5.20 -0.62 8.53
CA TYR A 45 -4.21 -1.59 8.08
C TYR A 45 -3.31 -1.02 6.96
N LEU A 46 -3.92 -0.49 5.89
CA LEU A 46 -3.15 0.03 4.76
C LEU A 46 -2.31 1.24 5.16
N ASN A 47 -2.72 2.05 6.12
CA ASN A 47 -1.94 3.20 6.56
C ASN A 47 -0.79 2.82 7.51
N GLU A 48 -0.89 1.68 8.19
CA GLU A 48 0.12 1.16 9.11
C GLU A 48 1.08 0.16 8.47
N ASN A 49 0.82 -0.30 7.25
CA ASN A 49 1.65 -1.29 6.55
C ASN A 49 2.08 -0.78 5.18
N ASP A 50 3.18 -1.34 4.68
CA ASP A 50 3.60 -1.13 3.30
C ASP A 50 2.51 -1.62 2.33
N VAL A 51 2.29 -0.87 1.26
CA VAL A 51 1.34 -1.25 0.21
C VAL A 51 2.10 -1.54 -1.06
N TYR A 52 1.86 -2.71 -1.63
CA TYR A 52 2.52 -3.14 -2.85
C TYR A 52 1.52 -3.40 -3.97
N GLY A 53 2.02 -3.30 -5.19
CA GLY A 53 1.28 -3.68 -6.39
C GLY A 53 2.21 -4.21 -7.46
N TRP A 54 1.63 -4.93 -8.41
CA TRP A 54 2.35 -5.53 -9.52
C TRP A 54 1.47 -5.59 -10.77
N ILE A 55 2.13 -5.68 -11.93
CA ILE A 55 1.51 -5.76 -13.25
C ILE A 55 2.35 -6.70 -14.11
N GLY A 56 1.71 -7.50 -14.96
CA GLY A 56 2.40 -8.45 -15.84
C GLY A 56 2.75 -9.79 -15.16
N LEU A 57 2.67 -9.86 -13.83
CA LEU A 57 2.95 -11.07 -13.06
C LEU A 57 1.67 -11.81 -12.65
N PRO A 58 1.60 -13.15 -12.81
CA PRO A 58 0.49 -13.93 -12.28
C PRO A 58 0.54 -13.98 -10.74
N PRO A 59 -0.60 -14.12 -10.03
CA PRO A 59 -0.63 -14.13 -8.56
C PRO A 59 0.36 -15.09 -7.88
N PRO A 60 0.62 -16.31 -8.39
CA PRO A 60 1.62 -17.19 -7.79
C PRO A 60 3.05 -16.66 -7.86
N ALA A 61 3.41 -15.87 -8.88
CA ALA A 61 4.76 -15.35 -9.06
C ALA A 61 5.12 -14.28 -8.02
N VAL A 62 4.14 -13.65 -7.39
CA VAL A 62 4.36 -12.64 -6.36
C VAL A 62 4.29 -13.18 -4.94
N LEU A 63 3.81 -14.41 -4.73
CA LEU A 63 3.75 -15.04 -3.41
C LEU A 63 5.12 -15.12 -2.69
N PRO A 64 6.26 -15.33 -3.39
CA PRO A 64 7.58 -15.35 -2.76
C PRO A 64 8.09 -13.96 -2.36
N PHE A 65 7.55 -12.88 -2.94
CA PHE A 65 7.97 -11.55 -2.57
C PHE A 65 7.50 -11.27 -1.14
N ARG A 66 8.45 -11.12 -0.22
CA ARG A 66 8.18 -10.62 1.14
C ARG A 66 7.93 -9.12 1.05
N GLN A 67 6.74 -8.74 0.58
CA GLN A 67 6.41 -7.36 0.21
C GLN A 67 6.18 -6.41 1.42
N SER A 68 6.70 -6.74 2.62
CA SER A 68 7.01 -5.76 3.67
C SER A 68 8.16 -6.29 4.54
N SER A 69 8.86 -5.37 5.20
CA SER A 69 9.59 -5.70 6.42
C SER A 69 8.58 -6.06 7.53
N GLU A 70 8.87 -7.16 8.20
CA GLU A 70 8.32 -7.65 9.48
C GLU A 70 7.01 -8.48 9.48
N LEU A 71 5.79 -8.00 9.25
CA LEU A 71 4.60 -8.86 9.50
C LEU A 71 3.39 -8.57 8.59
N HIS A 72 3.31 -9.25 7.46
CA HIS A 72 2.04 -9.41 6.76
C HIS A 72 1.17 -10.45 7.47
N PRO A 73 -0.16 -10.26 7.58
CA PRO A 73 -1.05 -11.29 8.10
C PRO A 73 -0.80 -12.59 7.36
N THR A 74 -0.55 -13.66 8.10
CA THR A 74 -0.42 -15.01 7.55
C THR A 74 -1.78 -15.72 7.62
N GLU A 75 -1.86 -16.96 7.20
CA GLU A 75 -3.05 -17.78 7.48
C GLU A 75 -3.20 -18.08 8.98
N LYS A 76 -2.11 -17.97 9.75
CA LYS A 76 -2.05 -18.27 11.19
C LYS A 76 -2.17 -17.01 12.05
N ASP A 77 -1.76 -15.86 11.53
CA ASP A 77 -1.73 -14.58 12.25
C ASP A 77 -2.61 -13.56 11.52
N VAL A 78 -3.75 -13.20 12.13
CA VAL A 78 -4.61 -12.12 11.65
C VAL A 78 -4.16 -10.80 12.26
N TRP A 79 -4.17 -9.72 11.49
CA TRP A 79 -3.93 -8.39 12.03
C TRP A 79 -5.24 -7.87 12.66
N VAL A 80 -5.17 -7.21 13.80
CA VAL A 80 -6.34 -6.72 14.53
C VAL A 80 -6.18 -5.22 14.76
N THR A 81 -7.20 -4.44 14.37
CA THR A 81 -7.21 -2.99 14.61
C THR A 81 -7.20 -2.67 16.09
N GLN A 82 -6.90 -1.40 16.42
CA GLN A 82 -7.10 -0.87 17.77
C GLN A 82 -8.54 -1.01 18.27
N SER A 83 -9.52 -1.06 17.35
CA SER A 83 -10.95 -1.24 17.63
C SER A 83 -11.40 -2.71 17.65
N GLY A 84 -10.48 -3.67 17.58
CA GLY A 84 -10.75 -5.10 17.69
C GLY A 84 -11.28 -5.76 16.41
N VAL A 85 -11.19 -5.11 15.25
CA VAL A 85 -11.62 -5.67 13.96
C VAL A 85 -10.45 -6.41 13.32
N ALA A 86 -10.62 -7.71 13.06
CA ALA A 86 -9.60 -8.50 12.38
C ALA A 86 -9.54 -8.18 10.88
N VAL A 87 -8.34 -8.21 10.30
CA VAL A 87 -8.03 -8.14 8.86
C VAL A 87 -7.20 -9.37 8.52
N THR A 88 -7.76 -10.21 7.65
CA THR A 88 -7.09 -11.42 7.16
C THR A 88 -6.11 -11.08 6.05
N ARG A 89 -5.21 -12.03 5.75
CA ARG A 89 -4.27 -11.93 4.61
C ARG A 89 -4.98 -11.67 3.30
N GLN A 90 -6.07 -12.39 3.05
CA GLN A 90 -6.83 -12.25 1.81
C GLN A 90 -7.43 -10.84 1.69
N GLU A 91 -8.05 -10.35 2.75
CA GLU A 91 -8.68 -9.02 2.76
C GLU A 91 -7.65 -7.90 2.63
N ALA A 92 -6.49 -8.04 3.27
CA ALA A 92 -5.36 -7.12 3.08
C ALA A 92 -4.90 -7.09 1.62
N ALA A 93 -4.70 -8.26 0.99
CA ALA A 93 -4.28 -8.36 -0.40
C ALA A 93 -5.34 -7.79 -1.37
N GLU A 94 -6.62 -8.05 -1.12
CA GLU A 94 -7.73 -7.47 -1.88
C GLU A 94 -7.79 -5.94 -1.73
N ALA A 95 -7.59 -5.43 -0.52
CA ALA A 95 -7.58 -3.99 -0.24
C ALA A 95 -6.41 -3.28 -0.92
N MET A 96 -5.21 -3.88 -0.89
CA MET A 96 -4.03 -3.35 -1.60
C MET A 96 -4.26 -3.31 -3.10
N ARG A 97 -4.76 -4.40 -3.70
CA ARG A 97 -5.10 -4.44 -5.13
C ARG A 97 -6.17 -3.42 -5.48
N TRP A 98 -7.18 -3.28 -4.64
CA TRP A 98 -8.24 -2.30 -4.85
C TRP A 98 -7.69 -0.88 -4.82
N VAL A 99 -7.04 -0.47 -3.74
CA VAL A 99 -6.53 0.90 -3.60
C VAL A 99 -5.44 1.21 -4.64
N GLY A 100 -4.59 0.23 -4.96
CA GLY A 100 -3.53 0.34 -5.97
C GLY A 100 -4.01 0.29 -7.43
N ARG A 101 -5.27 -0.03 -7.72
CA ARG A 101 -5.76 -0.28 -9.09
C ARG A 101 -5.52 0.89 -10.05
N HIS A 102 -5.64 2.12 -9.57
CA HIS A 102 -5.44 3.32 -10.39
C HIS A 102 -3.95 3.57 -10.66
N THR A 103 -3.09 3.36 -9.67
CA THR A 103 -1.63 3.35 -9.84
C THR A 103 -1.22 2.29 -10.85
N ASN A 104 -1.78 1.07 -10.73
CA ASN A 104 -1.52 0.00 -11.69
C ASN A 104 -1.91 0.41 -13.11
N ARG A 105 -3.08 1.03 -13.31
CA ARG A 105 -3.50 1.53 -14.63
C ARG A 105 -2.54 2.59 -15.19
N LEU A 106 -2.01 3.47 -14.35
CA LEU A 106 -1.04 4.49 -14.79
C LEU A 106 0.30 3.87 -15.19
N ILE A 107 0.83 2.95 -14.38
CA ILE A 107 2.07 2.23 -14.70
C ILE A 107 1.90 1.43 -15.99
N ALA A 108 0.77 0.71 -16.15
CA ALA A 108 0.49 -0.08 -17.35
C ALA A 108 0.44 0.74 -18.65
N LYS A 109 0.10 2.04 -18.59
CA LYS A 109 0.16 2.92 -19.77
C LYS A 109 1.59 3.15 -20.26
N ARG A 110 2.57 3.15 -19.34
CA ARG A 110 3.99 3.37 -19.66
C ARG A 110 4.74 2.05 -19.86
N PHE A 111 4.39 1.04 -19.08
CA PHE A 111 5.02 -0.28 -19.03
C PHE A 111 3.93 -1.34 -19.24
N PRO A 112 3.54 -1.64 -20.48
CA PRO A 112 2.45 -2.57 -20.74
C PRO A 112 2.77 -3.99 -20.27
N PRO A 113 1.80 -4.71 -19.64
CA PRO A 113 2.01 -6.07 -19.14
C PRO A 113 2.39 -7.09 -20.20
N SER A 114 2.12 -6.81 -21.48
CA SER A 114 2.52 -7.67 -22.60
C SER A 114 4.04 -7.66 -22.86
N ARG A 115 4.77 -6.73 -22.24
CA ARG A 115 6.21 -6.55 -22.44
C ARG A 115 7.00 -6.42 -21.14
N TYR A 116 6.35 -5.97 -20.07
CA TYR A 116 7.03 -5.65 -18.81
C TYR A 116 6.30 -6.26 -17.63
N GLU A 117 7.11 -6.80 -16.72
CA GLU A 117 6.72 -7.10 -15.36
C GLU A 117 7.11 -5.91 -14.49
N THR A 118 6.18 -5.40 -13.69
CA THR A 118 6.46 -4.28 -12.79
C THR A 118 6.00 -4.61 -11.39
N VAL A 119 6.77 -4.14 -10.41
CA VAL A 119 6.46 -4.19 -8.98
C VAL A 119 6.70 -2.79 -8.43
N TRP A 120 5.82 -2.33 -7.54
CA TRP A 120 6.00 -1.08 -6.83
C TRP A 120 5.57 -1.24 -5.37
N ASN A 121 6.13 -0.41 -4.51
CA ASN A 121 5.75 -0.32 -3.11
C ASN A 121 5.53 1.15 -2.71
N ARG A 122 4.62 1.37 -1.76
CA ARG A 122 4.48 2.57 -0.97
C ARG A 122 4.84 2.19 0.45
N THR A 123 5.96 2.70 0.95
CA THR A 123 6.39 2.44 2.32
C THR A 123 5.58 3.28 3.31
N ASN A 124 5.34 2.74 4.49
CA ASN A 124 4.81 3.50 5.62
C ASN A 124 5.91 4.30 6.36
N TYR A 125 7.19 3.96 6.13
CA TYR A 125 8.34 4.62 6.73
C TYR A 125 8.43 6.07 6.24
N ARG A 126 8.46 7.00 7.21
CA ARG A 126 8.87 8.37 6.92
C ARG A 126 10.36 8.33 6.65
N VAL A 127 10.78 8.74 5.46
CA VAL A 127 12.15 9.22 5.28
C VAL A 127 12.26 10.43 6.19
N SER A 128 12.82 10.25 7.38
CA SER A 128 13.30 11.39 8.15
C SER A 128 14.43 12.00 7.34
N GLU A 129 14.45 13.32 7.21
CA GLU A 129 15.42 14.09 6.42
C GLU A 129 16.90 13.82 6.80
N SER A 130 17.15 13.04 7.85
CA SER A 130 18.48 12.57 8.24
C SER A 130 19.16 11.69 7.18
N HIS A 131 18.42 11.02 6.30
CA HIS A 131 19.02 10.17 5.25
C HIS A 131 19.46 10.95 3.99
N GLN A 132 18.94 12.15 3.73
CA GLN A 132 19.42 12.98 2.61
C GLN A 132 20.77 13.64 2.90
N SER A 133 21.11 13.83 4.18
CA SER A 133 22.38 14.45 4.57
C SER A 133 23.58 13.51 4.41
N ALA A 134 23.36 12.20 4.43
CA ALA A 134 24.43 11.20 4.32
C ALA A 134 24.89 10.96 2.87
N GLU A 135 24.01 11.09 1.88
CA GLU A 135 24.36 10.84 0.47
C GLU A 135 25.03 12.06 -0.21
N ASN A 136 24.83 13.27 0.31
CA ASN A 136 25.46 14.48 -0.23
C ASN A 136 26.91 14.72 0.22
N THR A 137 27.44 13.91 1.14
CA THR A 137 28.82 14.09 1.65
C THR A 137 29.87 13.30 0.86
N ILE A 138 29.49 12.40 -0.05
CA ILE A 138 30.44 11.48 -0.73
C ILE A 138 30.77 11.91 -2.18
N ARG A 139 30.19 13.00 -2.70
CA ARG A 139 30.45 13.46 -4.09
C ARG A 139 30.99 14.88 -4.18
N THR A 140 32.15 15.13 -3.58
CA THR A 140 33.08 16.12 -4.11
C THR A 140 34.50 15.53 -4.03
N PRO A 141 35.13 15.18 -5.17
CA PRO A 141 36.57 14.98 -5.17
C PRO A 141 37.21 16.35 -4.95
N SER A 142 38.10 16.47 -3.96
CA SER A 142 39.00 17.60 -3.83
C SER A 142 39.83 17.75 -5.11
N SER A 143 39.92 18.99 -5.58
CA SER A 143 40.67 19.43 -6.77
C SER A 143 42.17 19.19 -6.67
#